data_AF-A0A822YZ50-F1
#
_entry.id   AF-A0A822YZ50-F1
#
_cell.length_a   1.000
_cell.length_b   1.000
_cell.length_c   1.000
_cell.angle_alpha   90.00
_cell.angle_beta   90.00
_cell.angle_gamma   90.00
#
_symmetry.space_group_name_H-M   'P 1'
#
loop_
_entity.id
_entity.type
_entity.pdbx_description
1 polymer ?
#
loop_
_entity_poly.entity_id
_entity_poly.type
_entity_poly.pdbx_seq_one_letter_code
_entity_poly.pdbx_strand_id
1 'polypeptide(L)'
;MGEDLFWAIRGGGGASFGLILSWKIRLVPVPATVTVFRIAKTLEEGATKLVHRWQYVAPKLHEYLFIRVFVVVTNSTRTGERTVNASFLSLFLGGVNELLPLMNEKFPELGLKRNDCTEMSWIESVLYTAASAGLSNRTLDALLDRNPSRIKVNFKGKSVYVKQPIPRSGLEGLWARLLQVEQPVLSISPFGGRMSEIPESATPFPHREGNLYKILYLVNWQEEGYKASEKHISWMRSLYSYMAPYVSKFPREAYLNYRDLDLGTNNIIGNTSYEQASVWGRKYFKNNFERLVEVKRKVDPSNFFRNEQSIPVATL
;
A
#
# COMPACT_ATOMS: atom_id res chain seq x y z
N MET A 1 -25.32 -10.81 -14.43
CA MET A 1 -24.91 -9.73 -13.52
C MET A 1 -24.92 -8.43 -14.32
N GLY A 2 -25.62 -7.39 -13.87
CA GLY A 2 -25.61 -6.10 -14.57
C GLY A 2 -24.27 -5.36 -14.40
N GLU A 3 -23.98 -4.44 -15.32
CA GLU A 3 -22.72 -3.68 -15.37
C GLU A 3 -22.44 -2.87 -14.09
N ASP A 4 -23.48 -2.34 -13.44
CA ASP A 4 -23.35 -1.59 -12.19
C ASP A 4 -22.84 -2.44 -11.04
N LEU A 5 -23.41 -3.63 -10.84
CA LEU A 5 -22.95 -4.57 -9.82
C LEU A 5 -21.54 -5.08 -10.17
N PHE A 6 -21.28 -5.38 -11.45
CA PHE A 6 -19.96 -5.81 -11.90
C PHE A 6 -18.89 -4.73 -11.68
N TRP A 7 -19.22 -3.47 -11.90
CA TRP A 7 -18.36 -2.33 -11.56
C TRP A 7 -18.12 -2.28 -10.04
N ALA A 8 -19.17 -2.35 -9.22
CA ALA A 8 -19.08 -2.22 -7.77
C ALA A 8 -18.18 -3.29 -7.13
N ILE A 9 -18.26 -4.55 -7.56
CA ILE A 9 -17.44 -5.63 -6.97
C ILE A 9 -15.96 -5.56 -7.35
N ARG A 10 -15.58 -4.80 -8.40
CA ARG A 10 -14.19 -4.63 -8.86
C ARG A 10 -13.41 -3.52 -8.12
N GLY A 11 -13.83 -3.21 -6.89
CA GLY A 11 -13.11 -2.26 -6.04
C GLY A 11 -13.89 -1.74 -4.83
N GLY A 12 -15.22 -1.88 -4.80
CA GLY A 12 -16.11 -1.33 -3.77
C GLY A 12 -16.14 -2.12 -2.45
N GLY A 13 -15.40 -3.24 -2.38
CA GLY A 13 -15.40 -4.15 -1.23
C GLY A 13 -16.56 -5.14 -1.28
N GLY A 14 -16.24 -6.39 -1.65
CA GLY A 14 -17.24 -7.44 -1.89
C GLY A 14 -18.23 -7.66 -0.74
N ALA A 15 -17.78 -7.47 0.51
CA ALA A 15 -18.62 -7.59 1.71
C ALA A 15 -19.84 -6.66 1.75
N SER A 16 -19.91 -5.63 0.90
CA SER A 16 -21.10 -4.76 0.79
C SER A 16 -22.11 -5.26 -0.25
N PHE A 17 -21.76 -6.18 -1.14
CA PHE A 17 -22.53 -6.47 -2.35
C PHE A 17 -22.92 -7.94 -2.53
N GLY A 18 -22.36 -8.85 -1.72
CA GLY A 18 -22.73 -10.25 -1.72
C GLY A 18 -21.55 -11.19 -1.48
N LEU A 19 -21.80 -12.48 -1.70
CA LEU A 19 -20.78 -13.53 -1.65
C LEU A 19 -20.22 -13.77 -3.04
N ILE A 20 -18.96 -13.39 -3.26
CA ILE A 20 -18.27 -13.61 -4.53
C ILE A 20 -17.77 -15.05 -4.56
N LEU A 21 -18.29 -15.86 -5.49
CA LEU A 21 -17.95 -17.28 -5.59
C LEU A 21 -16.71 -17.54 -6.46
N SER A 22 -16.50 -16.73 -7.51
CA SER A 22 -15.41 -16.93 -8.46
C SER A 22 -15.09 -15.64 -9.23
N TRP A 23 -13.87 -15.58 -9.77
CA TRP A 23 -13.42 -14.52 -10.68
C TRP A 23 -12.93 -15.14 -11.99
N LYS A 24 -13.45 -14.65 -13.11
CA LYS A 24 -12.84 -14.89 -14.42
C LYS A 24 -11.77 -13.82 -14.65
N ILE A 25 -10.50 -14.20 -14.48
CA ILE A 25 -9.37 -13.30 -14.66
C ILE A 25 -8.85 -13.31 -16.10
N ARG A 26 -8.29 -12.19 -16.54
CA ARG A 26 -7.53 -12.10 -17.79
C ARG A 26 -6.04 -12.16 -17.45
N LEU A 27 -5.36 -13.20 -17.92
CA LEU A 27 -3.90 -13.30 -17.79
C LEU A 27 -3.22 -12.18 -18.58
N VAL A 28 -2.02 -11.80 -18.16
CA VAL A 28 -1.22 -10.75 -18.79
C VAL A 28 0.11 -11.33 -19.25
N PRO A 29 0.66 -10.86 -20.38
CA PRO A 29 1.97 -11.30 -20.84
C PRO A 29 3.06 -10.81 -19.88
N VAL A 30 4.05 -11.66 -19.63
CA VAL A 30 5.29 -11.35 -18.93
C VAL A 30 6.44 -11.97 -19.73
N PRO A 31 7.62 -11.32 -19.79
CA PRO A 31 8.78 -11.93 -20.44
C PRO A 31 9.22 -13.18 -19.65
N ALA A 32 9.88 -14.11 -20.35
CA ALA A 32 10.42 -15.31 -19.73
C ALA A 32 11.46 -14.98 -18.63
N THR A 33 12.20 -13.89 -18.83
CA THR A 33 13.19 -13.36 -17.89
C THR A 33 12.78 -11.96 -17.42
N VAL A 34 12.74 -11.77 -16.11
CA VAL A 34 12.59 -10.49 -15.43
C VAL A 34 13.84 -10.22 -14.59
N THR A 35 14.08 -8.95 -14.24
CA THR A 35 15.20 -8.56 -13.38
C THR A 35 14.70 -7.99 -12.06
N VAL A 36 15.23 -8.45 -10.94
CA VAL A 36 14.98 -7.89 -9.61
C VAL A 36 16.27 -7.34 -9.00
N PHE A 37 16.15 -6.39 -8.09
CA PHE A 37 17.24 -6.00 -7.20
C PHE A 37 16.69 -5.53 -5.86
N ARG A 38 17.58 -5.53 -4.85
CA ARG A 38 17.32 -4.93 -3.54
C ARG A 38 18.55 -4.18 -3.05
N ILE A 39 18.44 -2.86 -2.96
CA ILE A 39 19.49 -2.01 -2.37
C ILE A 39 18.97 -1.45 -1.06
N ALA A 40 19.66 -1.73 0.04
CA ALA A 40 19.32 -1.22 1.36
C ALA A 40 20.27 -0.08 1.74
N LYS A 41 19.73 0.96 2.38
CA LYS A 41 20.50 2.10 2.87
C LYS A 41 20.01 2.51 4.25
N THR A 42 20.93 2.67 5.19
CA THR A 42 20.63 3.26 6.50
C THR A 42 20.60 4.79 6.43
N LEU A 43 20.17 5.46 7.51
CA LEU A 43 20.21 6.93 7.58
C LEU A 43 21.63 7.46 7.39
N GLU A 44 22.62 6.80 7.98
CA GLU A 44 24.04 7.14 7.91
C GLU A 44 24.60 6.99 6.49
N GLU A 45 24.03 6.08 5.70
CA GLU A 45 24.38 5.87 4.29
C GLU A 45 23.59 6.77 3.32
N GLY A 46 22.83 7.74 3.85
CA GLY A 46 22.11 8.72 3.03
C GLY A 46 20.70 8.29 2.61
N ALA A 47 20.05 7.37 3.33
CA ALA A 47 18.68 6.93 3.02
C ALA A 47 17.69 8.09 2.85
N THR A 48 17.73 9.13 3.69
CA THR A 48 16.84 10.29 3.57
C THR A 48 16.99 10.98 2.21
N LYS A 49 18.22 11.15 1.72
CA LYS A 49 18.49 11.78 0.42
C LYS A 49 17.95 10.91 -0.72
N LEU A 50 18.13 9.60 -0.64
CA LEU A 50 17.68 8.64 -1.67
C LEU A 50 16.17 8.48 -1.69
N VAL A 51 15.51 8.35 -0.53
CA VAL A 51 14.05 8.33 -0.44
C VAL A 51 13.48 9.64 -0.95
N HIS A 52 14.08 10.78 -0.59
CA HIS A 52 13.64 12.07 -1.11
C HIS A 52 13.75 12.14 -2.64
N ARG A 53 14.85 11.68 -3.24
CA ARG A 53 15.05 11.62 -4.69
C ARG A 53 14.06 10.66 -5.37
N TRP A 54 13.85 9.49 -4.77
CA TRP A 54 12.92 8.46 -5.25
C TRP A 54 11.51 9.01 -5.47
N GLN A 55 11.01 9.91 -4.60
CA GLN A 55 9.68 10.53 -4.76
C GLN A 55 9.46 11.24 -6.11
N TYR A 56 10.53 11.75 -6.73
CA TYR A 56 10.46 12.51 -7.99
C TYR A 56 10.59 11.62 -9.22
N VAL A 57 11.33 10.51 -9.10
CA VAL A 57 11.70 9.66 -10.23
C VAL A 57 10.78 8.45 -10.34
N ALA A 58 10.42 7.82 -9.23
CA ALA A 58 9.67 6.58 -9.21
C ALA A 58 8.30 6.64 -9.94
N PRO A 59 7.50 7.72 -9.82
CA PRO A 59 6.23 7.83 -10.55
C PRO A 59 6.38 8.03 -12.06
N LYS A 60 7.61 8.30 -12.53
CA LYS A 60 7.95 8.66 -13.91
C LYS A 60 8.93 7.67 -14.56
N LEU A 61 9.20 6.55 -13.90
CA LEU A 61 10.04 5.50 -14.46
C LEU A 61 9.35 4.86 -15.67
N HIS A 62 10.15 4.12 -16.45
CA HIS A 62 9.66 3.29 -17.54
C HIS A 62 8.50 2.39 -17.07
N GLU A 63 7.48 2.16 -17.91
CA GLU A 63 6.26 1.45 -17.50
C GLU A 63 6.49 0.02 -16.99
N TYR A 64 7.62 -0.58 -17.37
CA TYR A 64 8.05 -1.91 -16.94
C TYR A 64 8.94 -1.93 -15.70
N LEU A 65 9.31 -0.76 -15.16
CA LEU A 65 10.18 -0.64 -14.00
C LEU A 65 9.40 -0.21 -12.76
N PHE A 66 9.32 -1.11 -11.78
CA PHE A 66 8.71 -0.85 -10.49
C PHE A 66 9.78 -0.82 -9.40
N ILE A 67 9.85 0.26 -8.61
CA ILE A 67 10.75 0.36 -7.45
C ILE A 67 9.95 0.79 -6.22
N ARG A 68 9.73 -0.13 -5.28
CA ARG A 68 9.12 0.14 -3.97
C ARG A 68 10.19 0.47 -2.95
N VAL A 69 9.87 1.35 -1.99
CA VAL A 69 10.68 1.52 -0.78
C VAL A 69 10.02 0.82 0.39
N PHE A 70 10.75 -0.09 1.03
CA PHE A 70 10.36 -0.72 2.28
C PHE A 70 11.24 -0.15 3.39
N VAL A 71 10.64 0.36 4.46
CA VAL A 71 11.37 0.99 5.56
C VAL A 71 11.09 0.25 6.86
N VAL A 72 12.16 -0.11 7.56
CA VAL A 72 12.13 -0.74 8.88
C VAL A 72 13.14 -0.08 9.81
N VAL A 73 13.03 -0.34 11.10
CA VAL A 73 14.07 0.00 12.09
C VAL A 73 14.96 -1.23 12.31
N THR A 74 16.27 -1.03 12.32
CA THR A 74 17.29 -2.06 12.54
C THR A 74 18.34 -1.57 13.52
N ASN A 75 19.18 -2.46 14.04
CA ASN A 75 20.36 -2.06 14.79
C ASN A 75 21.38 -1.40 13.85
N SER A 76 21.94 -0.28 14.30
CA SER A 76 23.03 0.42 13.62
C SER A 76 24.33 -0.38 13.75
N THR A 77 25.28 -0.11 12.86
CA THR A 77 26.67 -0.57 12.98
C THR A 77 27.39 0.12 14.14
N ARG A 78 26.88 1.26 14.63
CA ARG A 78 27.29 1.89 15.89
C ARG A 78 26.66 1.14 17.06
N THR A 79 27.51 0.66 17.97
CA THR A 79 27.12 -0.19 19.10
C THR A 79 25.98 0.40 19.92
N GLY A 80 24.83 -0.30 19.94
CA GLY A 80 23.69 0.00 20.81
C GLY A 80 22.64 0.97 20.25
N GLU A 81 22.88 1.60 19.10
CA GLU A 81 21.93 2.54 18.50
C GLU A 81 21.03 1.86 17.46
N ARG A 82 19.76 2.29 17.36
CA ARG A 82 18.84 1.88 16.28
C ARG A 82 18.84 2.91 15.17
N THR A 83 18.75 2.46 13.93
CA THR A 83 18.67 3.31 12.74
C THR A 83 17.51 2.90 11.84
N VAL A 84 17.12 3.79 10.95
CA VAL A 84 16.13 3.49 9.91
C VAL A 84 16.86 2.92 8.69
N ASN A 85 16.37 1.80 8.17
CA ASN A 85 16.86 1.17 6.96
C ASN A 85 15.79 1.22 5.86
N ALA A 86 16.10 1.90 4.75
CA ALA A 86 15.26 1.98 3.56
C ALA A 86 15.79 1.00 2.49
N SER A 87 14.99 -0.02 2.18
CA SER A 87 15.24 -1.00 1.11
C SER A 87 14.48 -0.62 -0.16
N PHE A 88 15.20 -0.34 -1.23
CA PHE A 88 14.69 -0.13 -2.59
C PHE A 88 14.57 -1.50 -3.28
N LEU A 89 13.35 -2.01 -3.35
CA LEU A 89 13.01 -3.31 -3.94
C LEU A 89 12.41 -3.11 -5.32
N SER A 90 12.99 -3.78 -6.32
CA SER A 90 12.61 -3.60 -7.71
C SER A 90 12.12 -4.87 -8.39
N LEU A 91 11.19 -4.69 -9.33
CA LEU A 91 10.87 -5.63 -10.40
C LEU A 91 10.91 -4.88 -11.72
N PHE A 92 11.69 -5.39 -12.67
CA PHE A 92 11.76 -4.91 -14.04
C PHE A 92 11.34 -6.01 -15.02
N LEU A 93 10.37 -5.73 -15.88
CA LEU A 93 9.93 -6.66 -16.93
C LEU A 93 10.87 -6.60 -18.15
N GLY A 94 12.10 -7.08 -17.97
CA GLY A 94 13.14 -7.13 -18.98
C GLY A 94 14.47 -7.59 -18.40
N GLY A 95 15.51 -7.63 -19.23
CA GLY A 95 16.84 -8.05 -18.83
C GLY A 95 17.68 -6.96 -18.14
N VAL A 96 18.73 -7.36 -17.44
CA VAL A 96 19.63 -6.45 -16.71
C VAL A 96 20.33 -5.44 -17.63
N ASN A 97 20.58 -5.82 -18.89
CA ASN A 97 21.21 -4.97 -19.91
C ASN A 97 20.33 -3.77 -20.29
N GLU A 98 19.01 -3.92 -20.21
CA GLU A 98 18.04 -2.84 -20.46
C GLU A 98 17.78 -2.03 -19.18
N LEU A 99 17.81 -2.69 -18.01
CA LEU A 99 17.60 -2.04 -16.72
C LEU A 99 18.69 -1.02 -16.37
N LEU A 100 19.96 -1.39 -16.54
CA LEU A 100 21.09 -0.56 -16.08
C LEU A 100 21.13 0.83 -16.76
N PRO A 101 20.96 0.96 -18.10
CA PRO A 101 20.85 2.27 -18.74
C PRO A 101 19.71 3.13 -18.18
N LEU A 102 18.51 2.55 -17.99
CA LEU A 102 17.35 3.26 -17.43
C LEU A 102 17.64 3.80 -16.02
N MET A 103 18.30 3.00 -15.19
CA MET A 103 18.68 3.39 -13.83
C MET A 103 19.78 4.45 -13.82
N ASN A 104 20.79 4.33 -14.69
CA ASN A 104 21.84 5.34 -14.82
C ASN A 104 21.31 6.70 -15.32
N GLU A 105 20.27 6.69 -16.16
CA GLU A 105 19.65 7.92 -16.64
C GLU A 105 18.72 8.55 -15.59
N LYS A 106 17.82 7.75 -14.99
CA LYS A 106 16.73 8.29 -14.17
C LYS A 106 17.03 8.32 -12.68
N PHE A 107 17.82 7.38 -12.16
CA PHE A 107 18.12 7.29 -10.73
C PHE A 107 19.57 6.83 -10.43
N PRO A 108 20.60 7.50 -11.01
CA PRO A 108 22.00 7.10 -10.83
C PRO A 108 22.45 7.19 -9.37
N GLU A 109 21.80 8.04 -8.56
CA GLU A 109 22.14 8.22 -7.15
C GLU A 109 21.95 6.95 -6.32
N LEU A 110 21.09 6.02 -6.76
CA LEU A 110 20.92 4.73 -6.09
C LEU A 110 22.16 3.84 -6.22
N GLY A 111 22.98 4.06 -7.26
CA GLY A 111 24.24 3.36 -7.47
C GLY A 111 24.09 1.88 -7.85
N LEU A 112 23.01 1.52 -8.56
CA LEU A 112 22.76 0.15 -9.00
C LEU A 112 23.89 -0.37 -9.90
N LYS A 113 24.41 -1.56 -9.56
CA LYS A 113 25.39 -2.28 -10.37
C LYS A 113 24.80 -3.59 -10.89
N ARG A 114 25.45 -4.16 -11.90
CA ARG A 114 25.07 -5.48 -12.45
C ARG A 114 25.01 -6.56 -11.37
N ASN A 115 25.97 -6.57 -10.44
CA ASN A 115 26.04 -7.58 -9.38
C ASN A 115 24.93 -7.46 -8.31
N ASP A 116 24.21 -6.35 -8.29
CA ASP A 116 23.05 -6.16 -7.41
C ASP A 116 21.76 -6.72 -8.04
N CYS A 117 21.80 -7.10 -9.32
CA CYS A 117 20.67 -7.55 -10.10
C CYS A 117 20.64 -9.08 -10.19
N THR A 118 19.45 -9.65 -10.13
CA THR A 118 19.23 -11.08 -10.39
C THR A 118 18.16 -11.22 -11.46
N GLU A 119 18.50 -11.94 -12.54
CA GLU A 119 17.56 -12.37 -13.56
C GLU A 119 16.90 -13.68 -13.15
N MET A 120 15.59 -13.77 -13.33
CA MET A 120 14.77 -14.93 -12.94
C MET A 120 13.46 -14.93 -13.73
N SER A 121 12.64 -15.97 -13.58
CA SER A 121 11.28 -15.98 -14.10
C SER A 121 10.36 -15.06 -13.28
N TRP A 122 9.23 -14.66 -13.86
CA TRP A 122 8.25 -13.84 -13.15
C TRP A 122 7.76 -14.50 -11.86
N ILE A 123 7.54 -15.82 -11.85
CA ILE A 123 7.02 -16.51 -10.66
C ILE A 123 8.06 -16.59 -9.54
N GLU A 124 9.35 -16.71 -9.87
CA GLU A 124 10.43 -16.63 -8.88
C GLU A 124 10.52 -15.22 -8.27
N SER A 125 10.24 -14.17 -9.06
CA SER A 125 10.21 -12.79 -8.55
C SER A 125 9.11 -12.55 -7.50
N VAL A 126 8.00 -13.30 -7.58
CA VAL A 126 6.93 -13.29 -6.57
C VAL A 126 7.48 -13.80 -5.23
N LEU A 127 8.23 -14.90 -5.25
CA LEU A 127 8.89 -15.44 -4.07
C LEU A 127 10.00 -14.53 -3.54
N TYR A 128 10.82 -13.95 -4.42
CA TYR A 128 11.86 -12.99 -4.05
C TYR A 128 11.28 -11.77 -3.28
N THR A 129 10.15 -11.26 -3.76
CA THR A 129 9.42 -10.15 -3.13
C THR A 129 8.82 -10.56 -1.78
N ALA A 130 8.26 -11.78 -1.70
CA ALA A 130 7.71 -12.33 -0.46
C ALA A 130 8.79 -12.57 0.61
N ALA A 131 9.94 -13.11 0.22
CA ALA A 131 11.09 -13.31 1.10
C ALA A 131 11.65 -12.00 1.65
N SER A 132 11.67 -10.96 0.82
CA SER A 132 12.02 -9.60 1.24
C SER A 132 11.04 -9.00 2.26
N ALA A 133 9.84 -9.58 2.41
CA ALA A 133 8.85 -9.25 3.45
C ALA A 133 8.87 -10.20 4.65
N GLY A 134 9.90 -11.06 4.79
CA GLY A 134 10.09 -11.95 5.94
C GLY A 134 9.51 -13.37 5.77
N LEU A 135 9.05 -13.74 4.57
CA LEU A 135 8.61 -15.11 4.27
C LEU A 135 9.81 -15.91 3.76
N SER A 136 10.58 -16.50 4.66
CA SER A 136 11.85 -17.16 4.33
C SER A 136 11.68 -18.31 3.31
N ASN A 137 12.61 -18.28 2.35
CA ASN A 137 13.08 -19.32 1.43
C ASN A 137 12.13 -20.50 1.23
N ARG A 138 11.34 -20.44 0.15
CA ARG A 138 10.55 -21.58 -0.26
C ARG A 138 10.71 -21.84 -1.75
N THR A 139 10.71 -23.11 -2.12
CA THR A 139 10.53 -23.56 -3.51
C THR A 139 9.18 -23.07 -4.03
N LEU A 140 8.96 -23.14 -5.35
CA LEU A 140 7.67 -22.74 -5.95
C LEU A 140 6.46 -23.46 -5.34
N ASP A 141 6.65 -24.68 -4.81
CA ASP A 141 5.61 -25.48 -4.16
C ASP A 141 4.98 -24.78 -2.95
N ALA A 142 5.67 -23.81 -2.35
CA ALA A 142 5.09 -23.03 -1.28
C ALA A 142 3.91 -22.16 -1.67
N LEU A 143 3.78 -21.80 -2.95
CA LEU A 143 2.60 -21.09 -3.44
C LEU A 143 1.36 -21.99 -3.44
N LEU A 144 1.53 -23.31 -3.28
CA LEU A 144 0.44 -24.28 -3.13
C LEU A 144 0.01 -24.46 -1.67
N ASP A 145 0.81 -24.01 -0.69
CA ASP A 145 0.50 -24.12 0.74
C ASP A 145 -0.67 -23.19 1.11
N ARG A 146 -1.80 -23.81 1.47
CA ARG A 146 -3.03 -23.12 1.89
C ARG A 146 -3.13 -22.93 3.40
N ASN A 147 -2.19 -23.48 4.17
CA ASN A 147 -2.14 -23.36 5.62
C ASN A 147 -0.80 -22.77 6.08
N PRO A 148 -0.48 -21.54 5.65
CA PRO A 148 0.77 -20.92 6.06
C PRO A 148 0.80 -20.81 7.58
N SER A 149 1.87 -21.30 8.21
CA SER A 149 2.17 -21.08 9.63
C SER A 149 2.26 -19.57 9.90
N ARG A 150 1.12 -18.92 10.13
CA ARG A 150 1.06 -17.49 10.43
C ARG A 150 1.52 -17.34 11.86
N ILE A 151 2.71 -16.80 12.06
CA ILE A 151 3.06 -16.18 13.34
C ILE A 151 1.95 -15.16 13.60
N LYS A 152 1.18 -15.37 14.67
CA LYS A 152 0.16 -14.41 15.09
C LYS A 152 0.90 -13.16 15.54
N VAL A 153 0.89 -12.14 14.70
CA VAL A 153 1.46 -10.82 15.01
C VAL A 153 0.28 -9.87 15.09
N ASN A 154 0.13 -9.19 16.22
CA ASN A 154 -0.84 -8.10 16.31
C ASN A 154 -0.30 -6.92 15.50
N PHE A 155 -1.19 -6.23 14.79
CA PHE A 155 -0.78 -5.06 14.02
C PHE A 155 -1.86 -3.99 13.96
N LYS A 156 -1.42 -2.75 13.74
CA LYS A 156 -2.28 -1.63 13.34
C LYS A 156 -1.71 -1.03 12.06
N GLY A 157 -2.56 -0.90 11.05
CA GLY A 157 -2.21 -0.30 9.77
C GLY A 157 -3.01 0.95 9.46
N LYS A 158 -2.38 1.87 8.72
CA LYS A 158 -3.02 3.04 8.10
C LYS A 158 -2.41 3.29 6.73
N SER A 159 -3.17 3.89 5.82
CA SER A 159 -2.67 4.22 4.49
C SER A 159 -2.98 5.65 4.08
N VAL A 160 -2.13 6.18 3.22
CA VAL A 160 -2.26 7.52 2.63
C VAL A 160 -1.78 7.50 1.19
N TYR A 161 -2.23 8.49 0.41
CA TYR A 161 -1.68 8.81 -0.90
C TYR A 161 -0.95 10.14 -0.85
N VAL A 162 0.16 10.22 -1.57
CA VAL A 162 0.97 11.43 -1.68
C VAL A 162 0.86 11.98 -3.10
N LYS A 163 0.56 13.28 -3.19
CA LYS A 163 0.38 14.01 -4.45
C LYS A 163 1.54 14.96 -4.77
N GLN A 164 2.34 15.32 -3.77
CA GLN A 164 3.53 16.16 -3.92
C GLN A 164 4.65 15.57 -3.04
N PRO A 165 5.92 15.62 -3.48
CA PRO A 165 7.03 15.06 -2.70
C PRO A 165 7.09 15.63 -1.29
N ILE A 166 7.27 14.75 -0.29
CA ILE A 166 7.42 15.15 1.11
C ILE A 166 8.78 15.83 1.24
N PRO A 167 8.87 17.03 1.85
CA PRO A 167 10.15 17.70 2.06
C PRO A 167 11.05 16.89 2.99
N ARG A 168 12.37 17.09 2.91
CA ARG A 168 13.35 16.35 3.74
C ARG A 168 13.04 16.44 5.23
N SER A 169 12.67 17.61 5.73
CA SER A 169 12.26 17.80 7.13
C SER A 169 11.03 16.97 7.53
N GLY A 170 10.10 16.75 6.60
CA GLY A 170 8.95 15.86 6.79
C GLY A 170 9.36 14.39 6.87
N LEU A 171 10.34 13.97 6.06
CA LEU A 171 10.92 12.62 6.14
C LEU A 171 11.74 12.43 7.43
N GLU A 172 12.51 13.43 7.84
CA GLU A 172 13.32 13.38 9.07
C GLU A 172 12.43 13.23 10.32
N GLY A 173 11.33 13.99 10.42
CA GLY A 173 10.39 13.81 11.53
C GLY A 173 9.61 12.50 11.44
N LEU A 174 9.39 11.96 10.24
CA LEU A 174 8.88 10.59 10.07
C LEU A 174 9.86 9.57 10.66
N TRP A 175 11.15 9.62 10.28
CA TRP A 175 12.19 8.72 10.80
C TRP A 175 12.31 8.78 12.32
N ALA A 176 12.32 9.98 12.90
CA ALA A 176 12.37 10.19 14.34
C ALA A 176 11.22 9.47 15.07
N ARG A 177 10.03 9.42 14.47
CA ARG A 177 8.88 8.70 15.02
C ARG A 177 8.99 7.19 14.90
N LEU A 178 9.56 6.68 13.82
CA LEU A 178 9.77 5.23 13.66
C LEU A 178 10.71 4.69 14.74
N LEU A 179 11.75 5.44 15.08
CA LEU A 179 12.70 5.07 16.14
C LEU A 179 12.07 5.02 17.54
N GLN A 180 10.86 5.55 17.73
CA GLN A 180 10.14 5.52 19.02
C GLN A 180 9.39 4.21 19.28
N VAL A 181 9.29 3.32 18.28
CA VAL A 181 8.58 2.03 18.40
C VAL A 181 9.46 0.87 17.93
N GLU A 182 9.11 -0.36 18.32
CA GLU A 182 9.98 -1.51 18.14
C GLU A 182 9.94 -2.08 16.72
N GLN A 183 8.74 -2.34 16.19
CA GLN A 183 8.56 -2.98 14.88
C GLN A 183 7.69 -2.12 13.93
N PRO A 184 8.11 -0.90 13.60
CA PRO A 184 7.46 -0.12 12.55
C PRO A 184 7.82 -0.68 11.18
N VAL A 185 6.86 -0.65 10.27
CA VAL A 185 7.05 -1.03 8.87
C VAL A 185 6.38 0.01 7.98
N LEU A 186 7.09 0.51 6.97
CA LEU A 186 6.50 1.29 5.91
C LEU A 186 6.70 0.61 4.57
N SER A 187 5.64 0.64 3.76
CA SER A 187 5.69 0.24 2.36
C SER A 187 5.23 1.41 1.50
N ILE A 188 6.16 1.94 0.70
CA ILE A 188 5.96 3.11 -0.17
C ILE A 188 5.97 2.62 -1.61
N SER A 189 4.79 2.53 -2.24
CA SER A 189 4.61 1.94 -3.57
C SER A 189 4.35 3.03 -4.62
N PRO A 190 5.16 3.11 -5.68
CA PRO A 190 4.99 4.12 -6.72
C PRO A 190 3.69 3.91 -7.50
N PHE A 191 3.08 5.02 -7.88
CA PHE A 191 2.01 5.11 -8.87
C PHE A 191 2.61 5.67 -10.17
N GLY A 192 1.82 6.31 -11.03
CA GLY A 192 2.25 6.63 -12.40
C GLY A 192 1.97 5.49 -13.38
N GLY A 193 2.56 5.58 -14.58
CA GLY A 193 2.36 4.61 -15.67
C GLY A 193 0.87 4.27 -15.89
N ARG A 194 0.57 2.97 -16.02
CA ARG A 194 -0.80 2.46 -16.19
C ARG A 194 -1.80 2.94 -15.14
N MET A 195 -1.36 3.24 -13.91
CA MET A 195 -2.28 3.73 -12.88
C MET A 195 -2.79 5.15 -13.15
N SER A 196 -2.06 5.95 -13.94
CA SER A 196 -2.48 7.30 -14.35
C SER A 196 -3.32 7.30 -15.63
N GLU A 197 -3.18 6.29 -16.48
CA GLU A 197 -3.97 6.18 -17.72
C GLU A 197 -5.42 5.74 -17.48
N ILE A 198 -5.68 5.05 -16.37
CA ILE A 198 -7.02 4.53 -16.06
C ILE A 198 -7.86 5.66 -15.43
N PRO A 199 -9.04 5.99 -15.99
CA PRO A 199 -9.92 7.00 -15.39
C PRO A 199 -10.31 6.66 -13.95
N GLU A 200 -10.44 7.68 -13.09
CA GLU A 200 -10.82 7.51 -11.68
C GLU A 200 -12.14 6.74 -11.49
N SER A 201 -13.08 6.87 -12.44
CA SER A 201 -14.40 6.24 -12.40
C SER A 201 -14.45 4.85 -13.07
N ALA A 202 -13.38 4.39 -13.72
CA ALA A 202 -13.37 3.14 -14.47
C ALA A 202 -13.65 1.90 -13.60
N THR A 203 -13.22 1.95 -12.34
CA THR A 203 -13.60 1.03 -11.26
C THR A 203 -13.84 1.84 -9.98
N PRO A 204 -14.42 1.25 -8.92
CA PRO A 204 -14.65 1.99 -7.67
C PRO A 204 -13.36 2.52 -7.03
N PHE A 205 -12.20 1.90 -7.30
CA PHE A 205 -10.90 2.38 -6.82
C PHE A 205 -10.51 3.67 -7.57
N PRO A 206 -10.50 4.84 -6.90
CA PRO A 206 -10.45 6.13 -7.57
C PRO A 206 -9.04 6.72 -7.64
N HIS A 207 -8.07 6.14 -6.94
CA HIS A 207 -6.77 6.77 -6.72
C HIS A 207 -5.88 6.51 -7.95
N ARG A 208 -5.98 7.38 -8.96
CA ARG A 208 -5.33 7.21 -10.27
C ARG A 208 -4.33 8.34 -10.55
N GLU A 209 -4.49 9.06 -11.65
CA GLU A 209 -3.70 10.23 -12.02
C GLU A 209 -3.63 11.26 -10.87
N GLY A 210 -2.49 11.94 -10.77
CA GLY A 210 -2.24 12.93 -9.71
C GLY A 210 -1.73 12.35 -8.38
N ASN A 211 -1.76 11.02 -8.20
CA ASN A 211 -1.12 10.35 -7.07
C ASN A 211 0.29 9.88 -7.46
N LEU A 212 1.31 10.35 -6.75
CA LEU A 212 2.71 9.95 -6.97
C LEU A 212 2.96 8.54 -6.45
N TYR A 213 2.48 8.25 -5.25
CA TYR A 213 2.64 6.96 -4.59
C TYR A 213 1.70 6.82 -3.40
N LYS A 214 1.57 5.58 -2.92
CA LYS A 214 0.83 5.23 -1.71
C LYS A 214 1.80 4.82 -0.62
N ILE A 215 1.55 5.23 0.62
CA ILE A 215 2.25 4.74 1.80
C ILE A 215 1.28 3.87 2.61
N LEU A 216 1.74 2.66 2.98
CA LEU A 216 1.18 1.87 4.07
C LEU A 216 2.10 2.02 5.28
N TYR A 217 1.54 2.49 6.39
CA TYR A 217 2.16 2.44 7.72
C TYR A 217 1.65 1.20 8.44
N LEU A 218 2.54 0.44 9.05
CA LEU A 218 2.24 -0.67 9.93
C LEU A 218 3.09 -0.54 11.20
N VAL A 219 2.51 -0.98 12.31
CA VAL A 219 3.25 -1.28 13.52
C VAL A 219 2.81 -2.64 14.00
N ASN A 220 3.79 -3.50 14.27
CA ASN A 220 3.60 -4.87 14.70
C ASN A 220 3.99 -5.02 16.17
N TRP A 221 3.34 -5.92 16.89
CA TRP A 221 3.73 -6.28 18.25
C TRP A 221 3.29 -7.70 18.61
N GLN A 222 3.97 -8.30 19.57
CA GLN A 222 3.68 -9.64 20.11
C GLN A 222 2.96 -9.58 21.46
N GLU A 223 3.26 -8.55 22.27
CA GLU A 223 2.69 -8.39 23.60
C GLU A 223 1.16 -8.38 23.56
N GLU A 224 0.54 -9.28 24.31
CA GLU A 224 -0.91 -9.37 24.40
C GLU A 224 -1.49 -8.36 25.38
N GLY A 225 -2.78 -8.08 25.23
CA GLY A 225 -3.54 -7.24 26.15
C GLY A 225 -3.82 -5.83 25.65
N TYR A 226 -4.78 -5.20 26.32
CA TYR A 226 -5.33 -3.90 25.94
C TYR A 226 -4.27 -2.78 26.01
N LYS A 227 -3.48 -2.72 27.08
CA LYS A 227 -2.46 -1.67 27.27
C LYS A 227 -1.40 -1.68 26.17
N ALA A 228 -0.91 -2.86 25.80
CA ALA A 228 0.02 -3.05 24.71
C ALA A 228 -0.60 -2.57 23.38
N SER A 229 -1.83 -2.99 23.10
CA SER A 229 -2.54 -2.60 21.88
C SER A 229 -2.77 -1.09 21.80
N GLU A 230 -3.22 -0.47 22.90
CA GLU A 230 -3.51 0.97 22.93
C GLU A 230 -2.24 1.82 22.76
N LYS A 231 -1.10 1.40 23.32
CA LYS A 231 0.21 2.05 23.09
C LYS A 231 0.53 2.15 21.59
N HIS A 232 0.45 1.03 20.87
CA HIS A 232 0.80 0.97 19.44
C HIS A 232 -0.24 1.68 18.56
N ILE A 233 -1.53 1.56 18.90
CA ILE A 233 -2.62 2.26 18.21
C ILE A 233 -2.48 3.79 18.39
N SER A 234 -2.23 4.25 19.61
CA SER A 234 -2.02 5.68 19.91
C SER A 234 -0.79 6.23 19.18
N TRP A 235 0.32 5.49 19.17
CA TRP A 235 1.50 5.85 18.37
C TRP A 235 1.17 5.97 16.88
N MET A 236 0.43 5.02 16.31
CA MET A 236 0.02 5.06 14.91
C MET A 236 -0.89 6.26 14.60
N ARG A 237 -1.80 6.60 15.51
CA ARG A 237 -2.65 7.81 15.39
C ARG A 237 -1.79 9.08 15.41
N SER A 238 -0.81 9.17 16.31
CA SER A 238 0.14 10.30 16.37
C SER A 238 0.96 10.44 15.09
N LEU A 239 1.50 9.33 14.58
CA LEU A 239 2.20 9.30 13.29
C LEU A 239 1.30 9.77 12.14
N TYR A 240 0.08 9.26 12.07
CA TYR A 240 -0.88 9.62 11.04
C TYR A 240 -1.25 11.11 11.11
N SER A 241 -1.40 11.69 12.30
CA SER A 241 -1.61 13.13 12.48
C SER A 241 -0.39 13.94 12.01
N TYR A 242 0.82 13.54 12.35
CA TYR A 242 2.05 14.19 11.89
C TYR A 242 2.17 14.21 10.35
N MET A 243 1.73 13.14 9.68
CA MET A 243 1.78 13.04 8.22
C MET A 243 0.68 13.82 7.50
N ALA A 244 -0.36 14.29 8.19
CA ALA A 244 -1.49 15.01 7.60
C ALA A 244 -1.14 16.18 6.66
N PRO A 245 -0.16 17.07 6.97
CA PRO A 245 0.18 18.18 6.08
C PRO A 245 0.85 17.75 4.77
N TYR A 246 1.43 16.55 4.68
CA TYR A 246 2.27 16.10 3.57
C TYR A 246 1.59 15.13 2.58
N VAL A 247 0.34 14.76 2.84
CA VAL A 247 -0.41 13.77 2.07
C VAL A 247 -1.63 14.40 1.40
N SER A 248 -2.39 13.63 0.63
CA SER A 248 -3.66 14.07 0.06
C SER A 248 -4.59 14.68 1.12
N LYS A 249 -5.34 15.70 0.70
CA LYS A 249 -6.32 16.42 1.52
C LYS A 249 -7.59 16.62 0.70
N PHE A 250 -8.73 16.71 1.38
CA PHE A 250 -10.04 16.99 0.79
C PHE A 250 -10.46 16.06 -0.37
N PRO A 251 -10.63 14.75 -0.14
CA PRO A 251 -10.44 14.02 1.12
C PRO A 251 -8.99 13.56 1.34
N ARG A 252 -8.66 13.20 2.58
CA ARG A 252 -7.43 12.44 2.86
C ARG A 252 -7.64 11.00 2.40
N GLU A 253 -7.07 10.66 1.26
CA GLU A 253 -7.31 9.41 0.53
C GLU A 253 -6.76 8.20 1.31
N ALA A 254 -7.51 7.09 1.29
CA ALA A 254 -7.18 5.84 1.96
C ALA A 254 -7.49 4.63 1.05
N TYR A 255 -6.84 3.50 1.28
CA TYR A 255 -7.09 2.28 0.51
C TYR A 255 -7.99 1.30 1.25
N LEU A 256 -9.09 0.87 0.62
CA LEU A 256 -10.10 0.01 1.23
C LEU A 256 -9.54 -1.30 1.80
N ASN A 257 -8.61 -1.95 1.10
CA ASN A 257 -8.02 -3.22 1.55
C ASN A 257 -7.07 -3.05 2.74
N TYR A 258 -6.78 -1.81 3.15
CA TYR A 258 -6.16 -1.47 4.43
C TYR A 258 -7.22 -0.82 5.32
N ARG A 259 -8.23 -1.64 5.70
CA ARG A 259 -9.38 -1.21 6.51
C ARG A 259 -8.92 -0.51 7.77
N ASP A 260 -9.56 0.62 8.05
CA ASP A 260 -9.22 1.47 9.19
C ASP A 260 -10.49 2.10 9.77
N LEU A 261 -10.96 1.52 10.88
CA LEU A 261 -12.17 1.98 11.57
C LEU A 261 -12.01 3.36 12.22
N ASP A 262 -10.78 3.85 12.42
CA ASP A 262 -10.53 5.22 12.89
C ASP A 262 -10.98 6.28 11.87
N LEU A 263 -11.27 5.89 10.62
CA LEU A 263 -11.80 6.82 9.60
C LEU A 263 -13.29 7.14 9.78
N GLY A 264 -13.98 6.38 10.64
CA GLY A 264 -15.43 6.45 10.87
C GLY A 264 -16.11 5.13 10.58
N THR A 265 -17.28 4.93 11.18
CA THR A 265 -18.08 3.71 11.04
C THR A 265 -19.55 4.04 10.82
N ASN A 266 -20.26 3.07 10.23
CA ASN A 266 -21.71 2.99 10.24
C ASN A 266 -22.23 2.75 11.67
N ASN A 267 -23.51 3.01 11.87
CA ASN A 267 -24.21 2.65 13.10
C ASN A 267 -24.29 1.13 13.23
N ILE A 268 -24.00 0.63 14.43
CA ILE A 268 -24.11 -0.81 14.75
C ILE A 268 -25.59 -1.22 14.73
N ILE A 269 -26.46 -0.34 15.22
CA ILE A 269 -27.92 -0.52 15.28
C ILE A 269 -28.59 0.61 14.50
N GLY A 270 -29.56 0.26 13.66
CA GLY A 270 -30.33 1.21 12.87
C GLY A 270 -29.65 1.65 11.58
N ASN A 271 -30.25 2.63 10.91
CA ASN A 271 -29.77 3.12 9.62
C ASN A 271 -28.59 4.08 9.79
N THR A 272 -27.67 4.05 8.84
CA THR A 272 -26.59 5.04 8.72
C THR A 272 -26.94 6.03 7.63
N SER A 273 -26.81 7.33 7.89
CA SER A 273 -27.07 8.36 6.88
C SER A 273 -25.95 8.41 5.83
N TYR A 274 -26.24 9.02 4.68
CA TYR A 274 -25.24 9.20 3.63
C TYR A 274 -24.10 10.12 4.09
N GLU A 275 -24.39 11.16 4.86
CA GLU A 275 -23.43 12.12 5.39
C GLU A 275 -22.44 11.44 6.35
N GLN A 276 -22.95 10.63 7.28
CA GLN A 276 -22.11 9.89 8.23
C GLN A 276 -21.18 8.93 7.48
N ALA A 277 -21.72 8.14 6.55
CA ALA A 277 -20.92 7.19 5.79
C ALA A 277 -19.93 7.88 4.84
N SER A 278 -20.28 9.06 4.32
CA SER A 278 -19.41 9.86 3.43
C SER A 278 -18.09 10.25 4.09
N VAL A 279 -18.03 10.37 5.42
CA VAL A 279 -16.81 10.70 6.17
C VAL A 279 -15.68 9.71 5.88
N TRP A 280 -15.97 8.40 5.87
CA TRP A 280 -15.01 7.36 5.51
C TRP A 280 -15.11 6.96 4.03
N GLY A 281 -16.32 6.97 3.46
CA GLY A 281 -16.62 6.54 2.10
C GLY A 281 -15.86 7.34 1.05
N ARG A 282 -15.86 8.67 1.17
CA ARG A 282 -15.12 9.55 0.25
C ARG A 282 -13.59 9.40 0.39
N LYS A 283 -13.07 8.95 1.53
CA LYS A 283 -11.63 8.64 1.67
C LYS A 283 -11.23 7.42 0.87
N TYR A 284 -12.08 6.38 0.85
CA TYR A 284 -11.82 5.17 0.08
C TYR A 284 -12.14 5.31 -1.41
N PHE A 285 -13.22 6.00 -1.75
CA PHE A 285 -13.82 5.97 -3.09
C PHE A 285 -13.93 7.33 -3.77
N LYS A 286 -13.53 8.43 -3.13
CA LYS A 286 -13.69 9.80 -3.65
C LYS A 286 -15.13 9.99 -4.17
N ASN A 287 -15.29 10.44 -5.42
CA ASN A 287 -16.58 10.68 -6.05
C ASN A 287 -17.30 9.39 -6.45
N ASN A 288 -16.62 8.24 -6.51
CA ASN A 288 -17.26 6.96 -6.81
C ASN A 288 -18.15 6.45 -5.66
N PHE A 289 -18.10 7.07 -4.48
CA PHE A 289 -18.93 6.68 -3.34
C PHE A 289 -20.43 6.79 -3.63
N GLU A 290 -20.86 7.84 -4.33
CA GLU A 290 -22.27 8.08 -4.68
C GLU A 290 -22.83 6.93 -5.52
N ARG A 291 -22.14 6.60 -6.62
CA ARG A 291 -22.52 5.47 -7.48
C ARG A 291 -22.55 4.16 -6.69
N LEU A 292 -21.60 3.92 -5.77
CA LEU A 292 -21.61 2.71 -4.94
C LEU A 292 -22.89 2.62 -4.08
N VAL A 293 -23.32 3.73 -3.47
CA VAL A 293 -24.56 3.79 -2.67
C VAL A 293 -25.78 3.49 -3.52
N GLU A 294 -25.86 4.03 -4.75
CA GLU A 294 -26.94 3.72 -5.69
C GLU A 294 -26.97 2.24 -6.06
N VAL A 295 -25.81 1.65 -6.38
CA VAL A 295 -25.72 0.21 -6.69
C VAL A 295 -26.16 -0.60 -5.47
N LYS A 296 -25.66 -0.27 -4.28
CA LYS A 296 -26.00 -0.95 -3.02
C LYS A 296 -27.51 -0.97 -2.78
N ARG A 297 -28.20 0.17 -2.95
CA ARG A 297 -29.65 0.26 -2.80
C ARG A 297 -30.42 -0.63 -3.77
N LYS A 298 -29.93 -0.79 -5.00
CA LYS A 298 -30.58 -1.63 -6.01
C LYS A 298 -30.38 -3.12 -5.73
N VAL A 299 -29.18 -3.53 -5.32
CA VAL A 299 -28.80 -4.95 -5.25
C VAL A 299 -29.00 -5.58 -3.88
N ASP A 300 -29.02 -4.78 -2.80
CA ASP A 300 -29.24 -5.23 -1.43
C ASP A 300 -30.02 -4.18 -0.62
N PRO A 301 -31.30 -3.92 -0.95
CA PRO A 301 -32.13 -2.88 -0.31
C PRO A 301 -32.39 -3.14 1.17
N SER A 302 -32.38 -4.41 1.61
CA SER A 302 -32.53 -4.79 3.03
C SER A 302 -31.24 -4.64 3.84
N ASN A 303 -30.13 -4.26 3.19
CA ASN A 303 -28.82 -4.10 3.80
C ASN A 303 -28.35 -5.37 4.54
N PHE A 304 -28.59 -6.54 3.93
CA PHE A 304 -28.21 -7.82 4.49
C PHE A 304 -26.68 -7.95 4.60
N PHE A 305 -25.97 -7.62 3.53
CA PHE A 305 -24.50 -7.64 3.48
C PHE A 305 -23.94 -6.34 4.06
N ARG A 306 -23.61 -6.36 5.35
CA ARG A 306 -23.13 -5.17 6.08
C ARG A 306 -21.99 -5.47 7.04
N ASN A 307 -21.23 -4.43 7.34
CA ASN A 307 -20.25 -4.34 8.42
C ASN A 307 -20.10 -2.87 8.84
N GLU A 308 -19.15 -2.59 9.73
CA GLU A 308 -18.88 -1.28 10.30
C GLU A 308 -18.53 -0.22 9.25
N GLN A 309 -18.12 -0.61 8.03
CA GLN A 309 -17.81 0.29 6.92
C GLN A 309 -18.26 -0.30 5.57
N SER A 310 -19.43 -0.96 5.55
CA SER A 310 -20.08 -1.37 4.31
C SER A 310 -20.74 -0.16 3.64
N ILE A 311 -20.87 -0.19 2.31
CA ILE A 311 -21.64 0.84 1.60
C ILE A 311 -23.07 0.87 2.17
N PRO A 312 -23.60 2.04 2.58
CA PRO A 312 -24.93 2.13 3.18
C PRO A 312 -26.04 2.04 2.12
N VAL A 313 -27.26 1.77 2.56
CA VAL A 313 -28.50 1.88 1.75
C VAL A 313 -29.17 3.27 1.87
N ALA A 314 -28.40 4.30 2.25
CA ALA A 314 -28.91 5.62 2.56
C ALA A 314 -29.48 6.36 1.34
N THR A 315 -30.49 7.21 1.56
CA THR A 315 -30.92 8.21 0.57
C THR A 315 -29.82 9.27 0.41
N LEU A 316 -29.55 9.67 -0.83
CA LEU A 316 -28.58 10.72 -1.18
C LEU A 316 -29.13 12.11 -0.84
#